data_AF-A0A3R9U2B4-F1
#
_entry.id   AF-A0A3R9U2B4-F1
#
_cell.length_a   1.000
_cell.length_b   1.000
_cell.length_c   1.000
_cell.angle_alpha   90.00
_cell.angle_beta   90.00
_cell.angle_gamma   90.00
#
_symmetry.space_group_name_H-M   'P 1'
#
loop_
_entity.id
_entity.type
_entity.pdbx_description
1 polymer ?
#
loop_
_entity_poly.entity_id
_entity_poly.type
_entity_poly.pdbx_seq_one_letter_code
_entity_poly.pdbx_strand_id
1 'polypeptide(L)'
;MTIRTRTRFARLRTLAVTGLATTGAAAAALTLTPATAQAAEPVKAPAAQQIQTETGKGGYANNLDGWIKQSLAIMKAKGIPGSYEGLHRNIMRESSGNPNAQNNWDINAKKGIPSKGLLQVIQPTFNAYHVPGTSHNITDPVANITAAANYAAHRYGSIDNVNSAY
;
A
#
# COMPACT_ATOMS: atom_id res chain seq x y z
N MET A 1 4.18 -62.84 31.28
CA MET A 1 5.12 -63.30 30.24
C MET A 1 4.54 -62.82 28.91
N THR A 2 5.04 -61.85 28.13
CA THR A 2 6.29 -61.08 28.08
C THR A 2 6.03 -59.83 27.22
N ILE A 3 6.64 -58.70 27.59
CA ILE A 3 6.59 -57.37 26.95
C ILE A 3 7.38 -57.35 25.63
N ARG A 4 6.99 -56.52 24.63
CA ARG A 4 7.98 -55.84 23.74
C ARG A 4 7.44 -54.58 23.05
N THR A 5 7.93 -53.44 23.51
CA THR A 5 7.84 -52.10 22.93
C THR A 5 8.77 -51.96 21.71
N ARG A 6 8.42 -51.12 20.71
CA ARG A 6 9.37 -50.67 19.67
C ARG A 6 9.25 -49.15 19.44
N THR A 7 10.30 -48.44 19.83
CA THR A 7 10.57 -47.02 19.55
C THR A 7 11.59 -46.93 18.41
N ARG A 8 11.44 -46.01 17.45
CA ARG A 8 12.55 -45.58 16.56
C ARG A 8 12.46 -44.09 16.23
N PHE A 9 13.51 -43.37 16.64
CA PHE A 9 13.81 -41.96 16.35
C PHE A 9 14.60 -41.82 15.04
N ALA A 10 14.45 -40.70 14.32
CA ALA A 10 15.37 -40.24 13.27
C ALA A 10 15.56 -38.71 13.42
N ARG A 11 16.65 -38.28 14.07
CA ARG A 11 17.95 -37.81 13.52
C ARG A 11 17.94 -36.35 13.01
N LEU A 12 18.27 -35.43 13.91
CA LEU A 12 18.90 -34.14 13.60
C LEU A 12 20.32 -34.37 13.07
N ARG A 13 20.76 -33.53 12.12
CA ARG A 13 22.18 -33.36 11.77
C ARG A 13 22.55 -31.89 11.92
N THR A 14 23.32 -31.59 12.95
CA THR A 14 24.05 -30.35 13.17
C THR A 14 25.45 -30.51 12.59
N LEU A 15 25.94 -29.53 11.84
CA LEU A 15 27.35 -29.40 11.47
C LEU A 15 27.75 -27.97 11.82
N ALA A 16 28.69 -27.85 12.75
CA ALA A 16 29.38 -26.63 13.12
C ALA A 16 30.86 -26.86 12.85
N VAL A 17 31.55 -25.91 12.20
CA VAL A 17 33.01 -25.73 12.30
C VAL A 17 33.35 -24.23 12.16
N THR A 18 33.88 -23.70 13.26
CA THR A 18 34.87 -22.60 13.46
C THR A 18 35.67 -22.18 12.22
N GLY A 19 35.95 -20.92 11.88
CA GLY A 19 36.45 -19.77 12.65
C GLY A 19 37.82 -19.36 12.08
N LEU A 20 38.04 -18.08 11.70
CA LEU A 20 39.38 -17.49 11.60
C LEU A 20 39.28 -15.94 11.57
N ALA A 21 39.95 -15.30 12.52
CA ALA A 21 40.23 -13.88 12.54
C ALA A 21 41.53 -13.59 11.80
N THR A 22 41.60 -12.53 10.98
CA THR A 22 42.86 -11.88 10.62
C THR A 22 42.66 -10.37 10.45
N THR A 23 43.57 -9.64 11.10
CA THR A 23 43.78 -8.20 11.14
C THR A 23 44.57 -7.69 9.92
N GLY A 24 44.22 -6.50 9.42
CA GLY A 24 45.17 -5.44 9.00
C GLY A 24 45.94 -5.55 7.67
N ALA A 25 45.78 -4.52 6.82
CA ALA A 25 46.81 -3.86 5.96
C ALA A 25 46.14 -2.61 5.34
N ALA A 26 46.46 -1.35 5.70
CA ALA A 26 47.68 -0.56 5.52
C ALA A 26 47.99 -0.13 4.06
N ALA A 27 47.52 1.08 3.72
CA ALA A 27 48.14 2.23 3.03
C ALA A 27 49.15 2.14 1.84
N ALA A 28 48.90 3.03 0.86
CA ALA A 28 49.80 3.79 -0.05
C ALA A 28 50.57 3.01 -1.16
N ALA A 29 50.87 3.52 -2.37
CA ALA A 29 51.11 4.88 -2.91
C ALA A 29 50.92 4.85 -4.46
N LEU A 30 50.25 5.83 -5.11
CA LEU A 30 50.75 7.11 -5.65
C LEU A 30 51.40 7.04 -7.06
N THR A 31 50.79 7.65 -8.07
CA THR A 31 51.49 8.38 -9.14
C THR A 31 50.75 9.69 -9.47
N LEU A 32 51.49 10.80 -9.40
CA LEU A 32 51.07 12.16 -9.73
C LEU A 32 51.12 12.41 -11.24
N THR A 33 50.33 13.37 -11.73
CA THR A 33 50.76 14.55 -12.53
C THR A 33 49.57 15.50 -12.81
N PRO A 34 49.82 16.80 -13.14
CA PRO A 34 49.06 17.93 -12.59
C PRO A 34 48.14 18.67 -13.57
N ALA A 35 47.34 19.58 -12.98
CA ALA A 35 46.82 20.83 -13.55
C ALA A 35 45.69 20.78 -14.59
N THR A 36 44.51 21.26 -14.20
CA THR A 36 44.08 22.64 -14.48
C THR A 36 43.02 23.03 -13.47
N ALA A 37 43.18 24.22 -12.89
CA ALA A 37 42.20 24.83 -12.01
C ALA A 37 40.97 25.21 -12.83
N GLN A 38 39.86 24.51 -12.61
CA GLN A 38 38.54 25.00 -12.96
C GLN A 38 37.77 25.18 -11.64
N ALA A 39 37.58 26.43 -11.25
CA ALA A 39 36.60 26.80 -10.23
C ALA A 39 35.22 26.35 -10.75
N ALA A 40 34.76 25.19 -10.29
CA ALA A 40 33.41 24.72 -10.50
C ALA A 40 32.61 25.04 -9.24
N GLU A 41 31.62 25.88 -9.46
CA GLU A 41 30.62 26.36 -8.51
C GLU A 41 30.01 25.21 -7.70
N PRO A 42 29.56 25.45 -6.45
CA PRO A 42 28.86 24.42 -5.68
C PRO A 42 27.60 24.02 -6.44
N VAL A 43 27.64 22.82 -7.03
CA VAL A 43 26.46 22.13 -7.56
C VAL A 43 25.45 22.05 -6.42
N LYS A 44 24.42 22.89 -6.51
CA LYS A 44 23.24 22.86 -5.65
C LYS A 44 22.79 21.41 -5.53
N ALA A 45 22.74 20.92 -4.29
CA ALA A 45 21.94 19.74 -3.95
C ALA A 45 20.55 19.90 -4.57
N PRO A 46 19.93 18.83 -5.11
CA PRO A 46 18.57 18.92 -5.60
C PRO A 46 17.71 19.39 -4.44
N ALA A 47 17.11 20.57 -4.62
CA ALA A 47 16.18 21.15 -3.67
C ALA A 47 15.15 20.09 -3.31
N ALA A 48 15.02 19.81 -2.01
CA ALA A 48 13.91 19.03 -1.49
C ALA A 48 12.63 19.62 -2.09
N GLN A 49 11.97 18.84 -2.94
CA GLN A 49 10.70 19.22 -3.53
C GLN A 49 9.75 19.46 -2.37
N GLN A 50 9.43 20.73 -2.13
CA GLN A 50 8.43 21.13 -1.18
C GLN A 50 7.14 20.44 -1.60
N ILE A 51 6.68 19.46 -0.82
CA ILE A 51 5.38 18.83 -0.99
C ILE A 51 4.37 19.93 -0.73
N GLN A 52 3.94 20.60 -1.79
CA GLN A 52 2.82 21.51 -1.74
C GLN A 52 1.61 20.65 -1.40
N THR A 53 1.13 20.76 -0.16
CA THR A 53 -0.16 20.19 0.22
C THR A 53 -1.24 21.00 -0.47
N GLU A 54 -1.49 20.66 -1.74
CA GLU A 54 -2.65 21.15 -2.48
C GLU A 54 -3.89 20.81 -1.65
N THR A 55 -4.57 21.85 -1.19
CA THR A 55 -5.80 21.72 -0.41
C THR A 55 -6.86 21.21 -1.36
N GLY A 56 -7.20 19.92 -1.25
CA GLY A 56 -8.24 19.27 -1.99
C GLY A 56 -9.64 19.81 -1.65
N LYS A 57 -10.63 19.43 -2.47
CA LYS A 57 -12.03 19.82 -2.29
C LYS A 57 -12.50 19.57 -0.85
N GLY A 58 -12.91 20.64 -0.16
CA GLY A 58 -13.49 20.54 1.18
C GLY A 58 -12.52 20.70 2.35
N GLY A 59 -11.30 21.22 2.12
CA GLY A 59 -10.33 21.51 3.19
C GLY A 59 -9.47 20.32 3.61
N TYR A 60 -9.57 19.20 2.90
CA TYR A 60 -8.73 18.02 3.09
C TYR A 60 -7.51 18.08 2.18
N ALA A 61 -6.38 17.47 2.56
CA ALA A 61 -5.23 17.37 1.67
C ALA A 61 -5.55 16.52 0.42
N ASN A 62 -4.98 16.84 -0.73
CA ASN A 62 -5.14 16.04 -1.94
C ASN A 62 -4.16 14.85 -1.97
N ASN A 63 -4.27 13.96 -1.00
CA ASN A 63 -3.44 12.75 -0.88
C ASN A 63 -4.22 11.64 -0.15
N LEU A 64 -3.63 10.45 -0.01
CA LEU A 64 -4.29 9.29 0.58
C LEU A 64 -4.89 9.58 1.97
N ASP A 65 -4.15 10.23 2.86
CA ASP A 65 -4.64 10.59 4.20
C ASP A 65 -5.85 11.53 4.13
N GLY A 66 -5.78 12.58 3.30
CA GLY A 66 -6.87 13.52 3.11
C GLY A 66 -8.11 12.87 2.48
N TRP A 67 -7.94 11.99 1.49
CA TRP A 67 -9.06 11.26 0.88
C TRP A 67 -9.74 10.30 1.86
N ILE A 68 -8.97 9.60 2.70
CA ILE A 68 -9.52 8.74 3.76
C ILE A 68 -10.29 9.59 4.77
N LYS A 69 -9.72 10.68 5.28
CA LYS A 69 -10.38 11.57 6.25
C LYS A 69 -11.66 12.19 5.70
N GLN A 70 -11.63 12.63 4.44
CA GLN A 70 -12.82 13.15 3.77
C GLN A 70 -13.91 12.07 3.65
N SER A 71 -13.52 10.86 3.25
CA SER A 71 -14.45 9.72 3.16
C SER A 71 -15.04 9.37 4.53
N LEU A 72 -14.25 9.36 5.60
CA LEU A 72 -14.72 9.13 6.96
C LEU A 72 -15.74 10.19 7.42
N ALA A 73 -15.54 11.45 7.05
CA ALA A 73 -16.50 12.50 7.36
C ALA A 73 -17.85 12.26 6.65
N ILE A 74 -17.82 11.87 5.37
CA ILE A 74 -19.02 11.52 4.60
C ILE A 74 -19.68 10.26 5.18
N MET A 75 -18.90 9.22 5.45
CA MET A 75 -19.35 7.96 6.05
C MET A 75 -20.06 8.22 7.37
N LYS A 76 -19.47 9.02 8.26
CA LYS A 76 -20.09 9.43 9.53
C LYS A 76 -21.43 10.13 9.32
N ALA A 77 -21.49 11.08 8.37
CA ALA A 77 -22.72 11.80 8.07
C ALA A 77 -23.82 10.91 7.47
N LYS A 78 -23.45 9.77 6.87
CA LYS A 78 -24.37 8.82 6.23
C LYS A 78 -24.61 7.54 7.05
N GLY A 79 -24.02 7.43 8.24
CA GLY A 79 -24.16 6.25 9.10
C GLY A 79 -23.44 5.01 8.57
N ILE A 80 -22.39 5.19 7.75
CA ILE A 80 -21.57 4.09 7.22
C ILE A 80 -20.43 3.83 8.22
N PRO A 81 -20.35 2.65 8.85
CA PRO A 81 -19.28 2.32 9.79
C PRO A 81 -17.94 2.07 9.09
N GLY A 82 -16.85 2.46 9.77
CA GLY A 82 -15.48 2.18 9.35
C GLY A 82 -14.45 3.05 10.07
N SER A 83 -13.20 2.58 10.08
CA SER A 83 -12.06 3.30 10.65
C SER A 83 -11.05 3.74 9.59
N TYR A 84 -10.15 4.67 9.96
CA TYR A 84 -9.03 5.07 9.11
C TYR A 84 -8.14 3.86 8.78
N GLU A 85 -7.84 3.05 9.78
CA GLU A 85 -6.96 1.88 9.70
C GLU A 85 -7.59 0.78 8.85
N GLY A 86 -8.90 0.59 8.96
CA GLY A 86 -9.68 -0.30 8.09
C GLY A 86 -9.58 0.13 6.63
N LEU A 87 -9.87 1.39 6.33
CA LEU A 87 -9.75 1.95 4.99
C LEU A 87 -8.31 1.82 4.46
N HIS A 88 -7.34 2.34 5.21
CA HIS A 88 -5.93 2.37 4.83
C HIS A 88 -5.39 0.97 4.54
N ARG A 89 -5.62 0.00 5.43
CA ARG A 89 -5.14 -1.39 5.25
C ARG A 89 -5.69 -2.01 3.97
N ASN A 90 -6.99 -1.86 3.71
CA ASN A 90 -7.61 -2.41 2.52
C ASN A 90 -7.07 -1.71 1.26
N ILE A 91 -6.98 -0.37 1.26
CA ILE A 91 -6.44 0.40 0.12
C ILE A 91 -5.00 -0.02 -0.23
N MET A 92 -4.14 -0.19 0.79
CA MET A 92 -2.76 -0.59 0.57
C MET A 92 -2.64 -1.99 -0.02
N ARG A 93 -3.55 -2.91 0.34
CA ARG A 93 -3.58 -4.25 -0.25
C ARG A 93 -4.12 -4.26 -1.68
N GLU A 94 -5.14 -3.46 -1.96
CA GLU A 94 -5.83 -3.45 -3.26
C GLU A 94 -5.06 -2.69 -4.35
N SER A 95 -4.44 -1.56 -4.01
CA SER A 95 -3.92 -0.62 -5.02
C SER A 95 -2.60 0.03 -4.66
N SER A 96 -2.04 -0.25 -3.47
CA SER A 96 -0.89 0.48 -2.92
C SER A 96 -1.12 2.00 -2.88
N GLY A 97 -2.38 2.44 -2.74
CA GLY A 97 -2.75 3.86 -2.71
C GLY A 97 -2.89 4.52 -4.09
N ASN A 98 -2.90 3.75 -5.19
CA ASN A 98 -3.06 4.30 -6.54
C ASN A 98 -4.56 4.47 -6.91
N PRO A 99 -5.09 5.70 -7.02
CA PRO A 99 -6.50 5.92 -7.35
C PRO A 99 -6.84 5.58 -8.81
N ASN A 100 -5.85 5.40 -9.68
CA ASN A 100 -6.02 5.03 -11.08
C ASN A 100 -5.74 3.54 -11.33
N ALA A 101 -5.58 2.72 -10.28
CA ALA A 101 -5.37 1.29 -10.43
C ALA A 101 -6.54 0.63 -11.19
N GLN A 102 -6.24 -0.26 -12.12
CA GLN A 102 -7.24 -1.02 -12.89
C GLN A 102 -6.72 -2.45 -13.13
N ASN A 103 -7.54 -3.45 -12.81
CA ASN A 103 -7.23 -4.84 -13.13
C ASN A 103 -7.74 -5.20 -14.54
N ASN A 104 -6.85 -5.72 -15.40
CA ASN A 104 -7.19 -6.08 -16.77
C ASN A 104 -7.14 -7.59 -17.06
N TRP A 105 -6.94 -8.42 -16.03
CA TRP A 105 -6.62 -9.84 -16.23
C TRP A 105 -7.72 -10.82 -15.82
N ASP A 106 -8.55 -10.44 -14.84
CA ASP A 106 -9.55 -11.33 -14.26
C ASP A 106 -10.78 -11.54 -15.16
N ILE A 107 -11.73 -12.33 -14.67
CA ILE A 107 -12.97 -12.62 -15.39
C ILE A 107 -13.86 -11.39 -15.59
N ASN A 108 -13.78 -10.40 -14.69
CA ASN A 108 -14.56 -9.17 -14.81
C ASN A 108 -13.98 -8.28 -15.90
N ALA A 109 -12.66 -8.17 -15.97
CA ALA A 109 -11.94 -7.50 -17.05
C ALA A 109 -12.25 -8.13 -18.41
N LYS A 110 -12.24 -9.46 -18.51
CA LYS A 110 -12.65 -10.19 -19.72
C LYS A 110 -14.11 -9.93 -20.12
N LYS A 111 -14.98 -9.64 -19.15
CA LYS A 111 -16.38 -9.23 -19.35
C LYS A 111 -16.54 -7.72 -19.61
N GLY A 112 -15.46 -6.96 -19.69
CA GLY A 112 -15.49 -5.52 -19.92
C GLY A 112 -15.85 -4.67 -18.68
N ILE A 113 -15.81 -5.26 -17.49
CA ILE A 113 -16.16 -4.61 -16.22
C ILE A 113 -14.97 -4.73 -15.25
N PRO A 114 -13.78 -4.22 -15.59
CA PRO A 114 -12.61 -4.34 -14.72
C PRO A 114 -12.84 -3.65 -13.36
N SER A 115 -12.21 -4.18 -12.31
CA SER A 115 -12.11 -3.49 -11.02
C SER A 115 -11.19 -2.27 -11.12
N LYS A 116 -11.55 -1.19 -10.42
CA LYS A 116 -10.85 0.10 -10.51
C LYS A 116 -10.73 0.81 -9.15
N GLY A 117 -9.73 1.69 -9.10
CA GLY A 117 -9.51 2.64 -8.03
C GLY A 117 -8.88 2.04 -6.77
N LEU A 118 -8.92 2.83 -5.69
CA LEU A 118 -8.20 2.56 -4.46
C LEU A 118 -8.58 1.23 -3.80
N LEU A 119 -9.85 0.84 -3.89
CA LEU A 119 -10.39 -0.39 -3.31
C LEU A 119 -10.87 -1.39 -4.36
N GLN A 120 -10.41 -1.27 -5.61
CA GLN A 120 -10.63 -2.24 -6.69
C GLN A 120 -12.11 -2.68 -6.84
N VAL A 121 -13.05 -1.72 -6.79
CA VAL A 121 -14.48 -2.00 -7.01
C VAL A 121 -14.81 -2.05 -8.50
N ILE A 122 -15.77 -2.91 -8.87
CA ILE A 122 -16.34 -2.97 -10.23
C ILE A 122 -17.46 -1.93 -10.39
N GLN A 123 -17.71 -1.49 -11.64
CA GLN A 123 -18.69 -0.44 -11.93
C GLN A 123 -20.11 -0.73 -11.40
N PRO A 124 -20.69 -1.96 -11.54
CA PRO A 124 -22.01 -2.25 -11.00
C PRO A 124 -22.09 -2.10 -9.47
N THR A 125 -21.04 -2.52 -8.76
CA THR A 125 -20.95 -2.34 -7.30
C THR A 125 -20.81 -0.87 -6.94
N PHE A 126 -19.94 -0.13 -7.62
CA PHE A 126 -19.81 1.31 -7.39
C PHE A 126 -21.15 2.03 -7.57
N ASN A 127 -21.89 1.71 -8.63
CA ASN A 127 -23.19 2.31 -8.90
C ASN A 127 -24.23 1.96 -7.82
N ALA A 128 -24.28 0.69 -7.39
CA ALA A 128 -25.25 0.22 -6.40
C ALA A 128 -24.99 0.78 -4.99
N TYR A 129 -23.74 1.07 -4.65
CA TYR A 129 -23.33 1.55 -3.33
C TYR A 129 -22.80 2.98 -3.33
N HIS A 130 -23.00 3.71 -4.43
CA HIS A 130 -22.63 5.11 -4.55
C HIS A 130 -23.26 5.91 -3.42
N VAL A 131 -22.48 6.81 -2.83
CA VAL A 131 -22.95 7.63 -1.72
C VAL A 131 -23.27 9.05 -2.22
N PRO A 132 -24.54 9.50 -2.11
CA PRO A 132 -24.94 10.81 -2.59
C PRO A 132 -24.11 11.94 -1.99
N GLY A 133 -23.64 12.85 -2.85
CA GLY A 133 -22.72 13.93 -2.51
C GLY A 133 -21.25 13.65 -2.88
N THR A 134 -20.94 12.46 -3.41
CA THR A 134 -19.62 12.13 -3.98
C THR A 134 -19.64 12.10 -5.50
N SER A 135 -18.47 12.11 -6.14
CA SER A 135 -18.32 12.00 -7.59
C SER A 135 -18.95 10.72 -8.15
N HIS A 136 -19.40 10.73 -9.40
CA HIS A 136 -19.81 9.52 -10.13
C HIS A 136 -18.66 8.84 -10.88
N ASN A 137 -17.45 9.41 -10.82
CA ASN A 137 -16.26 8.76 -11.34
C ASN A 137 -15.78 7.68 -10.37
N ILE A 138 -15.67 6.43 -10.83
CA ILE A 138 -15.19 5.30 -10.02
C ILE A 138 -13.73 5.45 -9.58
N THR A 139 -12.89 6.22 -10.30
CA THR A 139 -11.49 6.48 -9.90
C THR A 139 -11.33 7.75 -9.07
N ASP A 140 -12.42 8.49 -8.80
CA ASP A 140 -12.38 9.55 -7.80
C ASP A 140 -12.09 8.91 -6.43
N PRO A 141 -11.02 9.35 -5.73
CA PRO A 141 -10.54 8.62 -4.56
C PRO A 141 -11.58 8.60 -3.43
N VAL A 142 -12.27 9.72 -3.19
CA VAL A 142 -13.27 9.83 -2.12
C VAL A 142 -14.52 9.02 -2.48
N ALA A 143 -15.00 9.10 -3.72
CA ALA A 143 -16.15 8.32 -4.15
C ALA A 143 -15.87 6.81 -4.11
N ASN A 144 -14.68 6.38 -4.58
CA ASN A 144 -14.27 4.98 -4.57
C ASN A 144 -14.21 4.42 -3.15
N ILE A 145 -13.54 5.14 -2.24
CA ILE A 145 -13.44 4.77 -0.83
C ILE A 145 -14.83 4.67 -0.20
N THR A 146 -15.64 5.71 -0.36
CA THR A 146 -16.94 5.80 0.32
C THR A 146 -17.91 4.73 -0.19
N ALA A 147 -17.95 4.47 -1.51
CA ALA A 147 -18.79 3.43 -2.10
C ALA A 147 -18.36 2.02 -1.67
N ALA A 148 -17.05 1.75 -1.64
CA ALA A 148 -16.53 0.46 -1.18
C ALA A 148 -16.79 0.22 0.32
N ALA A 149 -16.66 1.26 1.15
CA ALA A 149 -17.00 1.17 2.57
C ALA A 149 -18.49 0.93 2.79
N ASN A 150 -19.36 1.56 1.98
CA ASN A 150 -20.80 1.32 2.01
C ASN A 150 -21.15 -0.13 1.62
N TYR A 151 -20.50 -0.67 0.58
CA TYR A 151 -20.60 -2.08 0.22
C TYR A 151 -20.16 -3.00 1.38
N ALA A 152 -19.00 -2.71 1.98
CA ALA A 152 -18.48 -3.50 3.09
C ALA A 152 -19.38 -3.45 4.32
N ALA A 153 -19.95 -2.29 4.64
CA ALA A 153 -20.93 -2.16 5.72
C ALA A 153 -22.16 -3.05 5.47
N HIS A 154 -22.70 -3.04 4.26
CA HIS A 154 -23.84 -3.89 3.92
C HIS A 154 -23.51 -5.39 3.97
N ARG A 155 -22.30 -5.81 3.59
CA ARG A 155 -21.95 -7.24 3.50
C ARG A 155 -21.29 -7.82 4.74
N TYR A 156 -20.52 -7.01 5.46
CA TYR A 156 -19.65 -7.44 6.54
C TYR A 156 -19.84 -6.62 7.82
N GLY A 157 -20.77 -5.66 7.83
CA GLY A 157 -21.04 -4.77 8.96
C GLY A 157 -20.09 -3.58 9.08
N SER A 158 -18.86 -3.65 8.54
CA SER A 158 -17.91 -2.54 8.44
C SER A 158 -16.78 -2.92 7.47
N ILE A 159 -16.12 -1.91 6.88
CA ILE A 159 -14.84 -2.12 6.17
C ILE A 159 -13.75 -2.69 7.09
N ASP A 160 -13.86 -2.49 8.40
CA ASP A 160 -12.90 -3.01 9.39
C ASP A 160 -12.86 -4.54 9.40
N ASN A 161 -13.99 -5.18 9.04
CA ASN A 161 -14.16 -6.62 9.00
C ASN A 161 -13.68 -7.25 7.67
N VAL A 162 -13.18 -6.44 6.74
CA VAL A 162 -12.63 -6.91 5.46
C VAL A 162 -11.16 -7.25 5.63
N ASN A 163 -10.84 -8.53 5.45
CA ASN A 163 -9.50 -9.10 5.63
C ASN A 163 -8.90 -9.72 4.36
N SER A 164 -9.68 -9.81 3.28
CA SER A 164 -9.26 -10.35 1.98
C SER A 164 -9.32 -9.27 0.91
N ALA A 165 -8.59 -9.49 -0.19
CA ALA A 165 -8.74 -8.69 -1.40
C ALA A 165 -10.14 -8.85 -2.02
N TYR A 166 -10.58 -7.81 -2.73
CA TYR A 166 -11.86 -7.76 -3.41
C TYR A 166 -11.90 -8.60 -4.69
#